data_AF-A0A661YAJ5-F1
#
_entry.id   AF-A0A661YAJ5-F1
#
_cell.length_a   1.000
_cell.length_b   1.000
_cell.length_c   1.000
_cell.angle_alpha   90.00
_cell.angle_beta   90.00
_cell.angle_gamma   90.00
#
_symmetry.space_group_name_H-M   'P 1'
#
loop_
_entity.id
_entity.type
_entity.pdbx_description
1 polymer ?
#
loop_
_entity_poly.entity_id
_entity_poly.type
_entity_poly.pdbx_seq_one_letter_code
_entity_poly.pdbx_strand_id
1 'polypeptide(L)'
;DKEFSIKILGPITKQVNGKDALKSINNLGKDKNGHSVIIKIRYGKADILLGGDVNTEFGEILHHYYEQNNILDELRVDVAKACHHGSNHFYYQFIEDINSAATVISSGDDESYAHPRPDAIGAFGKCGYGNKPLVFSTELARSNKEITFGKLETIAKYFNTIKTKKEEIKTLKKEGYGENSEEVKKLKKKITDLNKKINSFATKFGMINLRTDGKKMIIAQKYERKTASGKWDIHMLEYSEAAQRFELKE
;
A
#
# COMPACT_ATOMS: atom_id res chain seq x y z
N ASP A 1 -12.94 4.63 23.06
CA ASP A 1 -12.61 4.03 21.76
C ASP A 1 -11.85 5.00 20.87
N LYS A 2 -10.97 4.49 19.99
CA LYS A 2 -10.34 5.34 18.96
C LYS A 2 -11.32 5.48 17.81
N GLU A 3 -11.59 6.71 17.39
CA GLU A 3 -12.49 6.97 16.28
C GLU A 3 -11.88 6.44 14.98
N PHE A 4 -12.65 5.61 14.27
CA PHE A 4 -12.32 5.12 12.93
C PHE A 4 -13.41 5.63 11.99
N SER A 5 -13.01 6.27 10.90
CA SER A 5 -13.94 6.69 9.86
C SER A 5 -13.31 6.61 8.47
N ILE A 6 -14.18 6.46 7.48
CA ILE A 6 -13.82 6.45 6.06
C ILE A 6 -14.63 7.54 5.38
N LYS A 7 -13.95 8.41 4.64
CA LYS A 7 -14.57 9.42 3.79
C LYS A 7 -14.19 9.18 2.33
N ILE A 8 -15.18 9.27 1.45
CA ILE A 8 -14.96 9.26 0.01
C ILE A 8 -14.74 10.71 -0.44
N LEU A 9 -13.57 10.98 -1.02
CA LEU A 9 -13.20 12.31 -1.53
C LEU A 9 -13.40 12.45 -3.05
N GLY A 10 -13.60 11.32 -3.73
CA GLY A 10 -13.82 11.27 -5.16
C GLY A 10 -14.17 9.85 -5.62
N PRO A 11 -14.64 9.69 -6.86
CA PRO A 11 -14.79 10.75 -7.87
C PRO A 11 -15.95 11.72 -7.53
N ILE A 12 -15.87 12.95 -8.02
CA ILE A 12 -16.97 13.93 -7.85
C ILE A 12 -18.12 13.52 -8.77
N THR A 13 -19.30 13.31 -8.19
CA THR A 13 -20.53 13.01 -8.93
C THR A 13 -21.28 14.29 -9.26
N LYS A 14 -22.10 14.23 -10.31
CA LYS A 14 -23.09 15.25 -10.65
C LYS A 14 -24.44 14.58 -10.89
N GLN A 15 -25.52 15.30 -10.58
CA GLN A 15 -26.86 14.83 -10.89
C GLN A 15 -27.18 15.07 -12.36
N VAL A 16 -27.47 13.99 -13.10
CA VAL A 16 -27.92 14.02 -14.49
C VAL A 16 -29.21 13.21 -14.58
N ASN A 17 -30.31 13.87 -14.97
CA ASN A 17 -31.64 13.25 -15.04
C ASN A 17 -32.04 12.54 -13.72
N GLY A 18 -31.71 13.14 -12.58
CA GLY A 18 -32.02 12.61 -11.24
C GLY A 18 -31.20 11.40 -10.81
N LYS A 19 -30.09 11.12 -11.49
CA LYS A 19 -29.14 10.05 -11.13
C LYS A 19 -27.75 10.63 -10.95
N ASP A 20 -27.00 10.06 -10.02
CA ASP A 20 -25.56 10.34 -9.93
C ASP A 20 -24.85 9.83 -11.19
N ALA A 21 -24.07 10.72 -11.79
CA ALA A 21 -23.26 10.46 -12.96
C ALA A 21 -21.83 10.95 -12.72
N LEU A 22 -20.88 10.24 -13.34
CA LEU A 22 -19.47 10.60 -13.31
C LEU A 22 -19.16 11.56 -14.46
N LYS A 23 -18.29 12.54 -14.21
CA LYS A 23 -17.80 13.43 -15.26
C LYS A 23 -16.94 12.63 -16.23
N SER A 24 -17.24 12.71 -17.53
CA SER A 24 -16.36 12.22 -18.59
C SER A 24 -15.71 13.42 -19.29
N ILE A 25 -14.45 13.28 -19.66
CA ILE A 25 -13.73 14.22 -20.53
C ILE A 25 -13.60 13.69 -21.97
N ASN A 26 -14.49 12.77 -22.36
CA ASN A 26 -14.49 12.09 -23.67
C ASN A 26 -13.17 11.37 -23.97
N ASN A 27 -12.52 10.82 -22.95
CA ASN A 27 -11.31 10.01 -23.10
C ASN A 27 -11.38 8.82 -22.13
N LEU A 28 -11.75 7.65 -22.64
CA LEU A 28 -12.01 6.46 -21.83
C LEU A 28 -10.83 6.05 -20.93
N GLY A 29 -9.59 6.17 -21.41
CA GLY A 29 -8.40 5.81 -20.64
C GLY A 29 -8.20 6.75 -19.44
N LYS A 30 -8.34 8.06 -19.67
CA LYS A 30 -8.26 9.08 -18.63
C LYS A 30 -9.45 9.02 -17.67
N ASP A 31 -10.65 8.78 -18.18
CA ASP A 31 -11.87 8.64 -17.40
C ASP A 31 -11.78 7.44 -16.45
N LYS A 32 -11.31 6.29 -16.91
CA LYS A 32 -11.11 5.10 -16.05
C LYS A 32 -10.26 5.40 -14.82
N ASN A 33 -9.14 6.09 -15.04
CA ASN A 33 -8.22 6.48 -13.98
C ASN A 33 -8.81 7.58 -13.08
N GLY A 34 -9.43 8.59 -13.70
CA GLY A 34 -10.09 9.69 -13.04
C GLY A 34 -11.32 9.32 -12.20
N HIS A 35 -11.96 8.20 -12.52
CA HIS A 35 -13.08 7.62 -11.77
C HIS A 35 -12.64 6.77 -10.59
N SER A 36 -11.34 6.77 -10.26
CA SER A 36 -10.82 6.15 -9.04
C SER A 36 -11.59 6.61 -7.81
N VAL A 37 -11.98 5.65 -6.96
CA VAL A 37 -12.56 5.96 -5.65
C VAL A 37 -11.42 6.41 -4.73
N ILE A 38 -11.48 7.67 -4.31
CA ILE A 38 -10.47 8.29 -3.45
C ILE A 38 -10.95 8.17 -2.01
N ILE A 39 -10.17 7.47 -1.19
CA ILE A 39 -10.55 7.11 0.16
C ILE A 39 -9.62 7.80 1.14
N LYS A 40 -10.19 8.59 2.06
CA LYS A 40 -9.50 9.08 3.25
C LYS A 40 -9.94 8.26 4.46
N ILE A 41 -8.98 7.59 5.08
CA ILE A 41 -9.17 6.80 6.29
C ILE A 41 -8.66 7.64 7.46
N ARG A 42 -9.50 7.81 8.48
CA ARG A 42 -9.11 8.40 9.76
C ARG A 42 -9.10 7.32 10.83
N TYR A 43 -8.01 7.26 11.58
CA TYR A 43 -7.88 6.42 12.77
C TYR A 43 -7.22 7.20 13.91
N GLY A 44 -8.00 7.56 14.94
CA GLY A 44 -7.57 8.55 15.92
C GLY A 44 -7.27 9.88 15.23
N LYS A 45 -6.04 10.38 15.36
CA LYS A 45 -5.57 11.61 14.71
C LYS A 45 -4.98 11.40 13.31
N ALA A 46 -4.71 10.15 12.93
CA ALA A 46 -4.00 9.86 11.69
C ALA A 46 -4.95 9.88 10.48
N ASP A 47 -4.60 10.68 9.47
CA ASP A 47 -5.27 10.74 8.18
C ASP A 47 -4.44 10.05 7.10
N ILE A 48 -5.04 9.07 6.41
CA ILE A 48 -4.39 8.26 5.37
C ILE A 48 -5.19 8.34 4.07
N LEU A 49 -4.54 8.67 2.96
CA LEU A 49 -5.15 8.73 1.62
C LEU A 49 -4.81 7.49 0.78
N LEU A 50 -5.82 6.89 0.19
CA LEU A 50 -5.72 5.94 -0.91
C LEU A 50 -6.30 6.61 -2.17
N GLY A 51 -5.43 7.20 -2.99
CA GLY A 51 -5.81 8.09 -4.10
C GLY A 51 -6.16 7.39 -5.43
N GLY A 52 -6.02 6.07 -5.52
CA GLY A 52 -6.20 5.34 -6.78
C GLY A 52 -5.24 5.81 -7.88
N ASP A 53 -5.74 5.93 -9.10
CA ASP A 53 -4.95 6.29 -10.29
C ASP A 53 -5.30 7.67 -10.86
N VAL A 54 -5.77 8.59 -10.00
CA VAL A 54 -6.12 9.97 -10.39
C VAL A 54 -5.01 10.58 -11.24
N ASN A 55 -5.36 10.96 -12.46
CA ASN A 55 -4.49 11.58 -13.45
C ASN A 55 -4.62 13.11 -13.43
N THR A 56 -3.78 13.82 -14.19
CA THR A 56 -3.73 15.29 -14.27
C THR A 56 -5.11 15.95 -14.36
N GLU A 57 -5.95 15.56 -15.32
CA GLU A 57 -7.24 16.24 -15.55
C GLU A 57 -8.21 16.07 -14.38
N PHE A 58 -8.21 14.91 -13.74
CA PHE A 58 -9.09 14.66 -12.61
C PHE A 58 -8.52 15.21 -11.30
N GLY A 59 -7.20 15.30 -11.15
CA GLY A 59 -6.56 16.07 -10.08
C GLY A 59 -6.93 17.56 -10.16
N GLU A 60 -6.95 18.14 -11.35
CA GLU A 60 -7.40 19.52 -11.59
C GLU A 60 -8.89 19.70 -11.26
N ILE A 61 -9.75 18.75 -11.67
CA ILE A 61 -11.18 18.79 -11.34
C ILE A 61 -11.40 18.71 -9.83
N LEU A 62 -10.67 17.85 -9.13
CA LEU A 62 -10.75 17.71 -7.68
C LEU A 62 -10.29 18.99 -6.99
N HIS A 63 -9.10 19.49 -7.32
CA HIS A 63 -8.58 20.75 -6.77
C HIS A 63 -9.62 21.87 -6.86
N HIS A 64 -10.11 22.17 -8.06
CA HIS A 64 -11.10 23.23 -8.24
C HIS A 64 -12.43 22.96 -7.52
N TYR A 65 -12.89 21.69 -7.46
CA TYR A 65 -14.10 21.36 -6.71
C TYR A 65 -13.92 21.69 -5.22
N TYR A 66 -12.83 21.25 -4.62
CA TYR A 66 -12.56 21.48 -3.20
C TYR A 66 -12.27 22.96 -2.90
N GLU A 67 -11.60 23.67 -3.80
CA GLU A 67 -11.33 25.11 -3.72
C GLU A 67 -12.63 25.93 -3.77
N GLN A 68 -13.46 25.71 -4.79
CA GLN A 68 -14.70 26.47 -4.99
C GLN A 68 -15.72 26.26 -3.87
N ASN A 69 -15.69 25.11 -3.20
CA ASN A 69 -16.54 24.81 -2.05
C ASN A 69 -15.90 25.20 -0.70
N ASN A 70 -14.71 25.82 -0.71
CA ASN A 70 -13.98 26.26 0.47
C ASN A 70 -13.70 25.11 1.48
N ILE A 71 -13.33 23.94 0.95
CA ILE A 71 -13.08 22.71 1.72
C ILE A 71 -11.76 22.01 1.33
N LEU A 72 -10.78 22.73 0.75
CA LEU A 72 -9.45 22.20 0.38
C LEU A 72 -8.76 21.43 1.51
N ASP A 73 -8.91 21.89 2.75
CA ASP A 73 -8.37 21.24 3.94
C ASP A 73 -8.80 19.77 4.11
N GLU A 74 -9.88 19.34 3.46
CA GLU A 74 -10.32 17.95 3.49
C GLU A 74 -9.36 16.99 2.76
N LEU A 75 -8.66 17.47 1.73
CA LEU A 75 -7.70 16.70 0.93
C LEU A 75 -6.40 16.45 1.70
N ARG A 76 -6.06 17.30 2.66
CA ARG A 76 -4.83 17.20 3.46
C ARG A 76 -4.79 15.91 4.27
N VAL A 77 -3.67 15.20 4.25
CA VAL A 77 -3.47 13.95 5.01
C VAL A 77 -2.07 13.87 5.64
N ASP A 78 -1.84 12.86 6.47
CA ASP A 78 -0.51 12.58 7.04
C ASP A 78 0.27 11.60 6.17
N VAL A 79 -0.40 10.58 5.64
CA VAL A 79 0.20 9.60 4.72
C VAL A 79 -0.65 9.46 3.47
N ALA A 80 -0.02 9.48 2.31
CA ALA A 80 -0.68 9.22 1.04
C ALA A 80 -0.06 8.00 0.35
N LYS A 81 -0.89 7.15 -0.26
CA LYS A 81 -0.43 6.35 -1.39
C LYS A 81 -0.41 7.26 -2.62
N ALA A 82 0.73 7.34 -3.30
CA ALA A 82 0.85 8.09 -4.54
C ALA A 82 -0.19 7.63 -5.56
N CYS A 83 -0.84 8.60 -6.21
CA CYS A 83 -1.75 8.32 -7.30
C CYS A 83 -0.99 7.72 -8.49
N HIS A 84 -1.64 6.79 -9.19
CA HIS A 84 -1.21 6.31 -10.51
C HIS A 84 0.25 5.84 -10.51
N HIS A 85 0.62 5.09 -9.47
CA HIS A 85 1.96 4.50 -9.28
C HIS A 85 3.14 5.51 -9.27
N GLY A 86 2.88 6.81 -9.13
CA GLY A 86 3.91 7.85 -9.29
C GLY A 86 4.19 8.22 -10.75
N SER A 87 3.17 8.16 -11.59
CA SER A 87 3.17 8.67 -12.97
C SER A 87 3.46 10.17 -13.04
N ASN A 88 3.94 10.65 -14.19
CA ASN A 88 4.07 12.08 -14.51
C ASN A 88 2.73 12.73 -14.88
N HIS A 89 1.67 11.92 -15.02
CA HIS A 89 0.31 12.41 -15.24
C HIS A 89 -0.35 12.76 -13.89
N PHE A 90 0.12 13.82 -13.26
CA PHE A 90 -0.49 14.40 -12.07
C PHE A 90 -0.78 15.89 -12.26
N TYR A 91 -1.61 16.45 -11.39
CA TYR A 91 -1.83 17.90 -11.29
C TYR A 91 -1.10 18.40 -10.05
N TYR A 92 -0.22 19.39 -10.23
CA TYR A 92 0.73 19.78 -9.19
C TYR A 92 0.03 20.34 -7.93
N GLN A 93 -0.96 21.20 -8.09
CA GLN A 93 -1.72 21.78 -6.99
C GLN A 93 -2.50 20.71 -6.21
N PHE A 94 -2.98 19.65 -6.87
CA PHE A 94 -3.61 18.54 -6.15
C PHE A 94 -2.63 17.81 -5.21
N ILE A 95 -1.35 17.71 -5.58
CA ILE A 95 -0.30 17.17 -4.70
C ILE A 95 -0.04 18.15 -3.54
N GLU A 96 -0.05 19.46 -3.81
CA GLU A 96 0.04 20.51 -2.78
C GLU A 96 -1.12 20.43 -1.79
N ASP A 97 -2.36 20.21 -2.25
CA ASP A 97 -3.54 20.09 -1.39
C ASP A 97 -3.46 18.86 -0.46
N ILE A 98 -2.90 17.75 -0.96
CA ILE A 98 -2.70 16.51 -0.18
C ILE A 98 -1.69 16.75 0.96
N ASN A 99 -0.62 17.51 0.69
CA ASN A 99 0.41 17.92 1.65
C ASN A 99 0.85 16.82 2.65
N SER A 100 1.10 15.58 2.19
CA SER A 100 1.38 14.47 3.11
C SER A 100 2.76 14.57 3.76
N ALA A 101 2.91 14.13 5.01
CA ALA A 101 4.23 13.97 5.65
C ALA A 101 5.00 12.77 5.08
N ALA A 102 4.27 11.74 4.62
CA ALA A 102 4.85 10.62 3.92
C ALA A 102 4.02 10.20 2.70
N THR A 103 4.67 9.97 1.56
CA THR A 103 4.07 9.39 0.36
C THR A 103 4.66 8.01 0.08
N VAL A 104 3.80 7.03 -0.17
CA VAL A 104 4.17 5.67 -0.59
C VAL A 104 3.84 5.48 -2.06
N ILE A 105 4.87 5.33 -2.88
CA ILE A 105 4.78 5.00 -4.29
C ILE A 105 4.76 3.48 -4.44
N SER A 106 3.61 2.96 -4.88
CA SER A 106 3.43 1.54 -5.19
C SER A 106 3.64 1.30 -6.68
N SER A 107 4.90 1.12 -7.09
CA SER A 107 5.35 0.80 -8.45
C SER A 107 5.95 -0.62 -8.54
N GLY A 108 6.20 -1.14 -9.74
CA GLY A 108 6.68 -2.50 -9.97
C GLY A 108 7.63 -2.62 -11.18
N ASP A 109 8.42 -3.69 -11.21
CA ASP A 109 9.52 -3.95 -12.16
C ASP A 109 9.09 -4.34 -13.58
N ASP A 110 7.79 -4.53 -13.82
CA ASP A 110 7.25 -5.04 -15.09
C ASP A 110 6.17 -4.12 -15.66
N GLU A 111 6.50 -2.83 -15.78
CA GLU A 111 5.59 -1.86 -16.39
C GLU A 111 6.28 -0.97 -17.43
N SER A 112 5.57 -0.66 -18.51
CA SER A 112 6.13 0.00 -19.69
C SER A 112 6.33 1.52 -19.55
N TYR A 113 6.05 2.09 -18.37
CA TYR A 113 5.96 3.55 -18.18
C TYR A 113 7.09 4.13 -17.30
N ALA A 114 7.99 3.27 -16.81
CA ALA A 114 9.12 3.59 -15.93
C ALA A 114 8.73 4.37 -14.66
N HIS A 115 7.70 3.92 -13.95
CA HIS A 115 7.26 4.48 -12.68
C HIS A 115 8.13 4.02 -11.49
N PRO A 116 8.36 4.88 -10.49
CA PRO A 116 7.92 6.27 -10.43
C PRO A 116 8.73 7.19 -11.36
N ARG A 117 8.06 8.20 -11.89
CA ARG A 117 8.68 9.23 -12.71
C ARG A 117 9.45 10.24 -11.84
N PRO A 118 10.59 10.76 -12.31
CA PRO A 118 11.44 11.64 -11.51
C PRO A 118 10.75 12.96 -11.12
N ASP A 119 9.90 13.50 -11.98
CA ASP A 119 9.09 14.69 -11.71
C ASP A 119 8.05 14.44 -10.62
N ALA A 120 7.41 13.28 -10.62
CA ALA A 120 6.49 12.87 -9.54
C ALA A 120 7.22 12.74 -8.20
N ILE A 121 8.39 12.08 -8.16
CA ILE A 121 9.23 11.99 -6.94
C ILE A 121 9.59 13.39 -6.43
N GLY A 122 10.02 14.28 -7.32
CA GLY A 122 10.33 15.67 -7.00
C GLY A 122 9.13 16.43 -6.45
N ALA A 123 7.94 16.27 -7.05
CA ALA A 123 6.72 16.89 -6.58
C ALA A 123 6.32 16.40 -5.19
N PHE A 124 6.33 15.09 -4.93
CA PHE A 124 6.02 14.54 -3.60
C PHE A 124 6.97 15.06 -2.52
N GLY A 125 8.27 15.15 -2.83
CA GLY A 125 9.26 15.73 -1.91
C GLY A 125 9.07 17.24 -1.70
N LYS A 126 8.72 17.99 -2.74
CA LYS A 126 8.57 19.45 -2.66
C LYS A 126 7.28 19.89 -1.98
N CYS A 127 6.18 19.20 -2.24
CA CYS A 127 4.85 19.54 -1.73
C CYS A 127 4.53 18.86 -0.39
N GLY A 128 5.37 17.94 0.06
CA GLY A 128 5.18 17.21 1.32
C GLY A 128 5.29 18.10 2.56
N TYR A 129 4.70 17.65 3.65
CA TYR A 129 4.69 18.39 4.92
C TYR A 129 5.99 18.23 5.70
N GLY A 130 6.46 19.35 6.28
CA GLY A 130 7.65 19.43 7.11
C GLY A 130 8.96 19.62 6.32
N ASN A 131 10.07 19.74 7.03
CA ASN A 131 11.38 19.98 6.43
C ASN A 131 12.00 18.72 5.79
N LYS A 132 11.49 17.53 6.14
CA LYS A 132 12.00 16.22 5.72
C LYS A 132 10.84 15.30 5.33
N PRO A 133 10.04 15.64 4.31
CA PRO A 133 8.94 14.78 3.88
C PRO A 133 9.49 13.45 3.38
N LEU A 134 8.80 12.36 3.72
CA LEU A 134 9.25 11.01 3.39
C LEU A 134 8.65 10.56 2.06
N VAL A 135 9.48 10.06 1.16
CA VAL A 135 9.02 9.41 -0.09
C VAL A 135 9.53 7.98 -0.10
N PHE A 136 8.62 7.03 -0.01
CA PHE A 136 8.92 5.60 -0.11
C PHE A 136 8.53 5.08 -1.49
N SER A 137 9.29 4.11 -2.00
CA SER A 137 8.96 3.40 -3.24
C SER A 137 9.15 1.91 -3.03
N THR A 138 8.14 1.13 -3.44
CA THR A 138 8.22 -0.33 -3.44
C THR A 138 9.36 -0.82 -4.34
N GLU A 139 9.60 -0.14 -5.46
CA GLU A 139 10.73 -0.43 -6.35
C GLU A 139 12.08 -0.16 -5.69
N LEU A 140 12.27 0.99 -5.05
CA LEU A 140 13.53 1.29 -4.36
C LEU A 140 13.80 0.32 -3.19
N ALA A 141 12.74 -0.13 -2.50
CA ALA A 141 12.85 -1.04 -1.37
C ALA A 141 13.03 -2.53 -1.77
N ARG A 142 13.11 -2.86 -3.07
CA ARG A 142 13.21 -4.25 -3.55
C ARG A 142 14.63 -4.84 -3.54
N SER A 143 15.66 -4.05 -3.28
CA SER A 143 17.09 -4.40 -3.35
C SER A 143 17.59 -5.40 -2.28
N ASN A 144 16.88 -6.51 -2.07
CA ASN A 144 17.21 -7.55 -1.11
C ASN A 144 17.47 -8.88 -1.84
N LYS A 145 18.55 -9.61 -1.49
CA LYS A 145 18.76 -10.98 -2.01
C LYS A 145 17.64 -11.91 -1.54
N GLU A 146 16.77 -12.26 -2.48
CA GLU A 146 15.52 -13.00 -2.26
C GLU A 146 15.78 -14.40 -1.71
N ILE A 147 16.57 -15.16 -2.46
CA ILE A 147 16.81 -16.57 -2.27
C ILE A 147 18.31 -16.78 -2.18
N THR A 148 18.77 -17.19 -1.00
CA THR A 148 20.12 -17.74 -0.84
C THR A 148 20.07 -19.24 -1.10
N PHE A 149 21.21 -19.86 -1.44
CA PHE A 149 21.29 -21.31 -1.59
C PHE A 149 20.71 -22.08 -0.38
N GLY A 150 20.99 -21.63 0.85
CA GLY A 150 20.41 -22.25 2.04
C GLY A 150 18.87 -22.13 2.14
N LYS A 151 18.27 -21.06 1.60
CA LYS A 151 16.80 -20.95 1.51
C LYS A 151 16.24 -21.91 0.46
N LEU A 152 16.90 -22.09 -0.69
CA LEU A 152 16.50 -23.09 -1.70
C LEU A 152 16.48 -24.49 -1.11
N GLU A 153 17.53 -24.88 -0.39
CA GLU A 153 17.58 -26.18 0.28
C GLU A 153 16.43 -26.36 1.26
N THR A 154 16.09 -25.31 2.02
CA THR A 154 14.98 -25.33 2.98
C THR A 154 13.63 -25.49 2.28
N ILE A 155 13.42 -24.74 1.19
CA ILE A 155 12.20 -24.83 0.37
C ILE A 155 12.07 -26.24 -0.24
N ALA A 156 13.16 -26.79 -0.79
CA ALA A 156 13.19 -28.14 -1.34
C ALA A 156 12.83 -29.20 -0.28
N LYS A 157 13.36 -29.07 0.96
CA LYS A 157 12.99 -29.94 2.09
C LYS A 157 11.50 -29.87 2.41
N TYR A 158 10.89 -28.68 2.37
CA TYR A 158 9.46 -28.52 2.59
C TYR A 158 8.63 -29.16 1.48
N PHE A 159 9.01 -28.99 0.21
CA PHE A 159 8.35 -29.65 -0.91
C PHE A 159 8.42 -31.18 -0.81
N ASN A 160 9.59 -31.73 -0.48
CA ASN A 160 9.75 -33.17 -0.28
C ASN A 160 8.86 -33.68 0.86
N THR A 161 8.81 -32.96 1.98
CA THR A 161 7.93 -33.31 3.10
C THR A 161 6.46 -33.28 2.70
N ILE A 162 6.01 -32.26 1.97
CA ILE A 162 4.64 -32.18 1.47
C ILE A 162 4.33 -33.37 0.54
N LYS A 163 5.26 -33.74 -0.35
CA LYS A 163 5.12 -34.89 -1.24
C LYS A 163 4.91 -36.18 -0.45
N THR A 164 5.77 -36.47 0.53
CA THR A 164 5.63 -37.65 1.41
C THR A 164 4.29 -37.66 2.14
N LYS A 165 3.88 -36.52 2.72
CA LYS A 165 2.61 -36.42 3.47
C LYS A 165 1.38 -36.58 2.57
N LYS A 166 1.45 -36.16 1.30
CA LYS A 166 0.39 -36.41 0.32
C LYS A 166 0.27 -37.90 -0.03
N GLU A 167 1.38 -38.61 -0.13
CA GLU A 167 1.37 -40.07 -0.33
C GLU A 167 0.84 -40.81 0.91
N GLU A 168 1.22 -40.41 2.13
CA GLU A 168 0.64 -40.96 3.37
C GLU A 168 -0.89 -40.82 3.41
N ILE A 169 -1.44 -39.65 3.01
CA ILE A 169 -2.90 -39.46 2.92
C ILE A 169 -3.52 -40.42 1.89
N LYS A 170 -2.87 -40.67 0.75
CA LYS A 170 -3.39 -41.62 -0.25
C LYS A 170 -3.41 -43.05 0.29
N THR A 171 -2.38 -43.46 1.03
CA THR A 171 -2.33 -44.79 1.67
C THR A 171 -3.44 -44.94 2.71
N LEU A 172 -3.58 -43.98 3.63
CA LEU A 172 -4.65 -44.01 4.63
C LEU A 172 -6.05 -44.08 4.01
N LYS A 173 -6.28 -43.34 2.92
CA LYS A 173 -7.55 -43.42 2.17
C LYS A 173 -7.80 -44.81 1.59
N LYS A 174 -6.77 -45.51 1.11
CA LYS A 174 -6.90 -46.92 0.64
C LYS A 174 -7.17 -47.90 1.78
N GLU A 175 -6.67 -47.60 2.97
CA GLU A 175 -6.91 -48.38 4.20
C GLU A 175 -8.27 -48.11 4.85
N GLY A 176 -9.12 -47.29 4.21
CA GLY A 176 -10.49 -47.03 4.67
C GLY A 176 -10.66 -45.81 5.58
N TYR A 177 -9.61 -45.03 5.83
CA TYR A 177 -9.73 -43.79 6.60
C TYR A 177 -10.43 -42.70 5.77
N GLY A 178 -11.53 -42.18 6.31
CA GLY A 178 -12.28 -41.09 5.71
C GLY A 178 -11.53 -39.75 5.75
N GLU A 179 -11.98 -38.78 4.94
CA GLU A 179 -11.36 -37.45 4.87
C GLU A 179 -11.33 -36.68 6.20
N ASN A 180 -12.27 -37.00 7.10
CA ASN A 180 -12.45 -36.34 8.38
C ASN A 180 -11.80 -37.07 9.56
N SER A 181 -11.09 -38.17 9.30
CA SER A 181 -10.28 -38.86 10.31
C SER A 181 -9.22 -37.93 10.89
N GLU A 182 -8.87 -38.13 12.16
CA GLU A 182 -7.89 -37.30 12.87
C GLU A 182 -6.50 -37.39 12.23
N GLU A 183 -6.14 -38.56 11.72
CA GLU A 183 -4.91 -38.85 11.01
C GLU A 183 -4.81 -38.00 9.73
N VAL A 184 -5.84 -38.05 8.88
CA VAL A 184 -5.88 -37.28 7.63
C VAL A 184 -5.93 -35.78 7.90
N LYS A 185 -6.67 -35.32 8.92
CA LYS A 185 -6.72 -33.91 9.33
C LYS A 185 -5.35 -33.40 9.80
N LYS A 186 -4.63 -34.14 10.63
CA LYS A 186 -3.28 -33.78 11.10
C LYS A 186 -2.30 -33.64 9.94
N LEU A 187 -2.34 -34.56 8.98
CA LEU A 187 -1.50 -34.51 7.79
C LEU A 187 -1.85 -33.32 6.89
N LYS A 188 -3.15 -33.08 6.63
CA LYS A 188 -3.62 -31.90 5.87
C LYS A 188 -3.19 -30.59 6.56
N LYS A 189 -3.33 -30.47 7.88
CA LYS A 189 -2.87 -29.30 8.65
C LYS A 189 -1.37 -29.07 8.47
N LYS A 190 -0.56 -30.13 8.56
CA LYS A 190 0.89 -30.03 8.40
C LYS A 190 1.30 -29.63 6.98
N ILE A 191 0.58 -30.10 5.95
CA ILE A 191 0.75 -29.64 4.56
C ILE A 191 0.42 -28.15 4.45
N THR A 192 -0.70 -27.71 5.02
CA THR A 192 -1.10 -26.29 5.03
C THR A 192 -0.05 -25.40 5.71
N ASP A 193 0.48 -25.82 6.85
CA ASP A 193 1.52 -25.08 7.58
C ASP A 193 2.83 -25.01 6.78
N LEU A 194 3.22 -26.10 6.12
CA LEU A 194 4.40 -26.12 5.24
C LEU A 194 4.20 -25.24 3.99
N ASN A 195 3.01 -25.27 3.37
CA ASN A 195 2.67 -24.37 2.26
C ASN A 195 2.74 -22.89 2.70
N LYS A 196 2.24 -22.55 3.90
CA LYS A 196 2.38 -21.20 4.47
C LYS A 196 3.84 -20.80 4.65
N LYS A 197 4.70 -21.74 5.10
CA LYS A 197 6.14 -21.49 5.21
C LYS A 197 6.80 -21.29 3.84
N ILE A 198 6.48 -22.11 2.84
CA ILE A 198 6.95 -21.94 1.46
C ILE A 198 6.51 -20.57 0.93
N ASN A 199 5.22 -20.23 1.05
CA ASN A 199 4.68 -18.94 0.63
C ASN A 199 5.26 -17.76 1.40
N SER A 200 5.79 -17.96 2.61
CA SER A 200 6.50 -16.90 3.33
C SER A 200 7.87 -16.55 2.71
N PHE A 201 8.41 -17.43 1.86
CA PHE A 201 9.56 -17.12 1.01
C PHE A 201 9.16 -16.46 -0.32
N ALA A 202 7.95 -16.71 -0.82
CA ALA A 202 7.34 -15.93 -1.89
C ALA A 202 7.05 -14.51 -1.35
N THR A 203 7.48 -13.50 -2.05
CA THR A 203 8.19 -12.39 -1.42
C THR A 203 7.29 -11.28 -0.87
N LYS A 204 7.80 -10.57 0.14
CA LYS A 204 7.36 -9.23 0.58
C LYS A 204 8.31 -8.16 0.00
N PHE A 205 8.60 -8.22 -1.29
CA PHE A 205 9.49 -7.24 -1.93
C PHE A 205 8.90 -5.85 -1.85
N GLY A 206 9.75 -4.85 -1.65
CA GLY A 206 9.32 -3.46 -1.68
C GLY A 206 8.31 -3.08 -0.60
N MET A 207 7.96 -3.98 0.31
CA MET A 207 6.82 -3.78 1.20
C MET A 207 7.10 -2.64 2.16
N ILE A 208 6.34 -1.57 2.01
CA ILE A 208 6.31 -0.44 2.93
C ILE A 208 5.23 -0.73 3.96
N ASN A 209 5.63 -0.82 5.23
CA ASN A 209 4.72 -1.11 6.34
C ASN A 209 4.33 0.19 7.02
N LEU A 210 3.06 0.57 6.94
CA LEU A 210 2.46 1.62 7.76
C LEU A 210 1.76 0.98 8.97
N ARG A 211 2.08 1.45 10.17
CA ARG A 211 1.38 1.08 11.42
C ARG A 211 1.09 2.33 12.22
N THR A 212 -0.10 2.44 12.76
CA THR A 212 -0.47 3.58 13.60
C THR A 212 -1.36 3.13 14.74
N ASP A 213 -1.21 3.78 15.88
CA ASP A 213 -2.15 3.69 16.99
C ASP A 213 -3.08 4.93 17.05
N GLY A 214 -3.03 5.81 16.05
CA GLY A 214 -3.82 7.04 16.00
C GLY A 214 -3.24 8.21 16.80
N LYS A 215 -2.08 8.06 17.45
CA LYS A 215 -1.27 9.16 18.01
C LYS A 215 0.19 9.08 17.58
N LYS A 216 0.69 7.87 17.36
CA LYS A 216 2.00 7.57 16.80
C LYS A 216 1.85 6.72 15.56
N MET A 217 2.80 6.89 14.67
CA MET A 217 2.85 6.20 13.39
C MET A 217 4.26 5.74 13.12
N ILE A 218 4.38 4.57 12.51
CA ILE A 218 5.63 4.02 12.01
C ILE A 218 5.43 3.71 10.53
N ILE A 219 6.35 4.19 9.71
CA ILE A 219 6.54 3.71 8.34
C ILE A 219 7.88 3.01 8.27
N ALA A 220 7.88 1.77 7.77
CA ALA A 220 9.08 0.96 7.75
C ALA A 220 9.28 0.21 6.43
N GLN A 221 10.53 0.21 5.96
CA GLN A 221 11.01 -0.59 4.84
C GLN A 221 12.13 -1.51 5.32
N LYS A 222 12.36 -2.61 4.60
CA LYS A 222 13.39 -3.56 5.02
C LYS A 222 14.75 -3.11 4.50
N TYR A 223 15.78 -3.13 5.34
CA TYR A 223 17.16 -2.94 4.86
C TYR A 223 17.54 -4.05 3.88
N GLU A 224 18.41 -3.73 2.92
CA GLU A 224 19.00 -4.70 1.98
C GLU A 224 19.80 -5.79 2.69
N ARG A 225 20.44 -5.41 3.81
CA ARG A 225 21.20 -6.29 4.69
C ARG A 225 20.84 -5.99 6.13
N LYS A 226 20.80 -7.02 6.97
CA LYS A 226 20.59 -6.85 8.41
C LYS A 226 21.73 -6.00 8.98
N THR A 227 21.39 -4.98 9.75
CA THR A 227 22.31 -4.12 10.48
C THR A 227 22.38 -4.54 11.95
N ALA A 228 23.29 -3.95 12.72
CA ALA A 228 23.32 -4.14 14.17
C ALA A 228 22.02 -3.67 14.86
N SER A 229 21.41 -2.61 14.33
CA SER A 229 20.14 -2.03 14.83
C SER A 229 18.91 -2.83 14.45
N GLY A 230 18.99 -3.76 13.49
CA GLY A 230 17.90 -4.65 13.14
C GLY A 230 17.77 -4.94 11.66
N LYS A 231 16.55 -5.24 11.23
CA LYS A 231 16.23 -5.62 9.83
C LYS A 231 15.37 -4.59 9.10
N TRP A 232 14.90 -3.57 9.82
CA TRP A 232 13.94 -2.59 9.32
C TRP A 232 14.54 -1.20 9.49
N ASP A 233 14.42 -0.43 8.42
CA ASP A 233 14.52 1.03 8.43
C ASP A 233 13.18 1.58 8.92
N ILE A 234 13.16 2.24 10.07
CA ILE A 234 11.95 2.64 10.78
C ILE A 234 11.94 4.16 10.91
N HIS A 235 10.90 4.78 10.35
CA HIS A 235 10.63 6.20 10.47
C HIS A 235 9.41 6.38 11.37
N MET A 236 9.57 7.10 12.49
CA MET A 236 8.49 7.31 13.46
C MET A 236 7.95 8.73 13.33
N LEU A 237 6.63 8.86 13.24
CA LEU A 237 5.94 10.14 13.32
C LEU A 237 5.08 10.17 14.59
N GLU A 238 5.07 11.31 15.27
CA GLU A 238 4.21 11.55 16.45
C GLU A 238 3.30 12.75 16.17
N TYR A 239 2.06 12.68 16.65
CA TYR A 239 1.11 13.77 16.50
C TYR A 239 1.50 14.97 17.37
N SER A 240 1.67 16.13 16.75
CA SER A 240 1.94 17.41 17.39
C SER A 240 0.63 18.15 17.63
N GLU A 241 0.27 18.38 18.89
CA GLU A 241 -0.92 19.18 19.23
C GLU A 241 -0.75 20.66 18.83
N ALA A 242 0.49 21.17 18.78
CA ALA A 242 0.74 22.54 18.37
C ALA A 242 0.51 22.73 16.86
N ALA A 243 1.02 21.80 16.05
CA ALA A 243 0.88 21.85 14.59
C ALA A 243 -0.42 21.22 14.08
N GLN A 244 -1.11 20.44 14.92
CA GLN A 244 -2.25 19.59 14.55
C GLN A 244 -1.92 18.64 13.38
N ARG A 245 -0.68 18.15 13.30
CA ARG A 245 -0.14 17.27 12.25
C ARG A 245 0.80 16.22 12.83
N PHE A 246 1.03 15.14 12.08
CA PHE A 246 2.12 14.20 12.39
C PHE A 246 3.47 14.76 11.94
N GLU A 247 4.43 14.79 12.86
CA GLU A 247 5.79 15.28 12.60
C GLU A 247 6.79 14.12 12.74
N LEU A 248 7.83 14.12 11.89
CA LEU A 248 8.91 13.14 11.96
C LEU A 248 9.69 13.34 13.26
N LYS A 249 9.81 12.28 14.05
CA LYS A 249 10.61 12.28 15.27
C LYS A 249 12.08 12.12 14.90
N GLU A 250 12.88 13.12 15.23
CA GLU A 250 14.34 13.09 15.08
C GLU A 250 15.02 12.16 16.09
#